data_AF-A0A9E0HDA4-F1
#
_entry.id   AF-A0A9E0HDA4-F1
#
_cell.length_a   1.000
_cell.length_b   1.000
_cell.length_c   1.000
_cell.angle_alpha   90.00
_cell.angle_beta   90.00
_cell.angle_gamma   90.00
#
_symmetry.space_group_name_H-M   'P 1'
#
loop_
_entity.id
_entity.type
_entity.pdbx_description
1 polymer ?
#
loop_
_entity_poly.entity_id
_entity_poly.type
_entity_poly.pdbx_seq_one_letter_code
_entity_poly.pdbx_strand_id
1 'polypeptide(L)'
;MRTPIRVLTSSLLVWATACSGGAALTPADVVDLPPGTATGTAASGTYDLELYTVACRGQCMVRNGNLTGSACDVGEVDTAILAVTQRDGALDMDADGLIFERLDGGLDADGRFTVGGYATAQAGAVIAMVLADGALTAEGFTGTATQRAHGSASGLDFDCTAELELTGRRLR
;
A
#
# COMPACT_ATOMS: atom_id res chain seq x y z
N MET A 1 5.50 -55.81 -42.26
CA MET A 1 5.98 -54.52 -41.73
C MET A 1 5.06 -54.11 -40.59
N ARG A 2 5.58 -54.02 -39.35
CA ARG A 2 4.79 -53.67 -38.14
C ARG A 2 5.25 -52.30 -37.63
N THR A 3 4.32 -51.36 -37.56
CA THR A 3 4.55 -49.98 -37.10
C THR A 3 4.48 -49.92 -35.57
N PRO A 4 5.44 -49.31 -34.86
CA PRO A 4 5.39 -49.21 -33.40
C PRO A 4 4.47 -48.08 -32.94
N ILE A 5 3.60 -48.41 -31.97
CA ILE A 5 2.73 -47.49 -31.23
C ILE A 5 3.58 -46.74 -30.19
N ARG A 6 3.64 -45.41 -30.28
CA ARG A 6 4.27 -44.55 -29.27
C ARG A 6 3.27 -44.17 -28.20
N VAL A 7 3.55 -44.57 -26.96
CA VAL A 7 2.83 -44.20 -25.75
C VAL A 7 3.25 -42.78 -25.35
N LEU A 8 2.30 -41.84 -25.35
CA LEU A 8 2.48 -40.47 -24.88
C LEU A 8 2.33 -40.44 -23.35
N THR A 9 3.48 -40.41 -22.66
CA THR A 9 3.57 -40.26 -21.21
C THR A 9 3.19 -38.82 -20.84
N SER A 10 1.96 -38.61 -20.39
CA SER A 10 1.49 -37.32 -19.87
C SER A 10 2.17 -37.03 -18.54
N SER A 11 3.04 -36.02 -18.53
CA SER A 11 3.70 -35.52 -17.32
C SER A 11 2.73 -34.56 -16.62
N LEU A 12 2.08 -35.01 -15.55
CA LEU A 12 1.39 -34.12 -14.62
C LEU A 12 2.44 -33.26 -13.90
N LEU A 13 2.57 -32.00 -14.30
CA LEU A 13 3.24 -30.98 -13.49
C LEU A 13 2.30 -30.61 -12.33
N VAL A 14 2.64 -31.08 -11.14
CA VAL A 14 2.07 -30.58 -9.88
C VAL A 14 2.69 -29.22 -9.62
N TRP A 15 1.91 -28.16 -9.82
CA TRP A 15 2.27 -26.81 -9.40
C TRP A 15 2.21 -26.77 -7.87
N ALA A 16 3.37 -26.83 -7.22
CA ALA A 16 3.48 -26.51 -5.81
C ALA A 16 3.12 -25.03 -5.65
N THR A 17 1.90 -24.76 -5.18
CA THR A 17 1.51 -23.44 -4.72
C THR A 17 2.32 -23.13 -3.47
N ALA A 18 3.44 -22.45 -3.65
CA ALA A 18 4.14 -21.80 -2.55
C ALA A 18 3.15 -20.85 -1.89
N CYS A 19 2.64 -21.23 -0.72
CA CYS A 19 1.97 -20.29 0.18
C CYS A 19 3.03 -19.29 0.63
N SER A 20 3.28 -18.26 -0.17
CA SER A 20 4.04 -17.09 0.24
C SER A 20 3.18 -16.34 1.25
N GLY A 21 3.26 -16.74 2.52
CA GLY A 21 2.96 -15.84 3.62
C GLY A 21 3.95 -14.69 3.50
N GLY A 22 3.54 -13.62 2.82
CA GLY A 22 4.37 -12.42 2.64
C GLY A 22 4.87 -11.97 4.00
N ALA A 23 6.13 -11.58 4.08
CA ALA A 23 6.67 -10.99 5.29
C ALA A 23 5.82 -9.76 5.65
N ALA A 24 5.50 -9.61 6.94
CA ALA A 24 4.74 -8.45 7.40
C ALA A 24 5.59 -7.18 7.24
N LEU A 25 4.96 -6.08 6.81
CA LEU A 25 5.62 -4.78 6.68
C LEU A 25 6.37 -4.40 7.97
N THR A 26 7.59 -3.92 7.80
CA THR A 26 8.46 -3.38 8.83
C THR A 26 8.79 -1.92 8.54
N PRO A 27 9.31 -1.15 9.51
CA PRO A 27 9.67 0.24 9.26
C PRO A 27 10.66 0.39 8.11
N ALA A 28 11.61 -0.53 7.97
CA ALA A 28 12.62 -0.51 6.91
C ALA A 28 12.03 -0.66 5.49
N ASP A 29 10.81 -1.19 5.36
CA ASP A 29 10.14 -1.35 4.06
C ASP A 29 9.47 -0.07 3.59
N VAL A 30 9.24 0.90 4.50
CA VAL A 30 8.44 2.11 4.22
C VAL A 30 9.21 3.41 4.47
N VAL A 31 10.40 3.32 5.06
CA VAL A 31 11.32 4.46 5.24
C VAL A 31 12.48 4.35 4.27
N ASP A 32 13.08 5.49 3.94
CA ASP A 32 14.27 5.58 3.07
C ASP A 32 14.08 4.93 1.68
N LEU A 33 12.85 4.95 1.17
CA LEU A 33 12.56 4.49 -0.20
C LEU A 33 13.34 5.35 -1.20
N PRO A 34 14.05 4.73 -2.16
CA PRO A 34 14.88 5.47 -3.09
C PRO A 34 14.02 6.33 -4.03
N PRO A 35 14.56 7.45 -4.54
CA PRO A 35 13.93 8.15 -5.65
C PRO A 35 13.87 7.24 -6.88
N GLY A 36 12.84 7.43 -7.70
CA GLY A 36 12.71 6.75 -8.97
C GLY A 36 13.51 7.44 -10.09
N THR A 37 13.25 7.02 -11.32
CA THR A 37 13.96 7.48 -12.51
C THR A 37 13.29 8.62 -13.30
N ALA A 38 12.09 9.07 -12.89
CA ALA A 38 11.39 10.15 -13.56
C ALA A 38 12.16 11.48 -13.45
N THR A 39 11.91 12.39 -14.39
CA THR A 39 12.50 13.75 -14.36
C THR A 39 11.40 14.80 -14.39
N GLY A 40 11.71 16.01 -13.92
CA GLY A 40 10.76 17.12 -13.89
C GLY A 40 9.72 17.04 -12.77
N THR A 41 8.59 17.69 -12.98
CA THR A 41 7.55 17.92 -11.95
C THR A 41 6.13 17.66 -12.49
N ALA A 42 5.99 16.86 -13.54
CA ALA A 42 4.72 16.66 -14.24
C ALA A 42 3.62 16.06 -13.34
N ALA A 43 4.01 15.20 -12.38
CA ALA A 43 3.12 14.59 -11.40
C ALA A 43 2.87 15.47 -10.16
N SER A 44 3.44 16.68 -10.09
CA SER A 44 3.18 17.58 -8.97
C SER A 44 1.78 18.20 -9.07
N GLY A 45 1.04 18.21 -7.98
CA GLY A 45 -0.32 18.77 -7.94
C GLY A 45 -1.13 18.24 -6.78
N THR A 46 -2.39 18.66 -6.72
CA THR A 46 -3.35 18.14 -5.75
C THR A 46 -4.28 17.14 -6.43
N TYR A 47 -4.56 16.04 -5.77
CA TYR A 47 -5.39 14.95 -6.26
C TYR A 47 -6.51 14.66 -5.25
N ASP A 48 -7.68 14.25 -5.73
CA ASP A 48 -8.56 13.45 -4.88
C ASP A 48 -7.92 12.07 -4.69
N LEU A 49 -8.12 11.49 -3.52
CA LEU A 49 -7.67 10.15 -3.17
C LEU A 49 -8.90 9.37 -2.69
N GLU A 50 -9.13 8.22 -3.30
CA GLU A 50 -10.08 7.21 -2.86
C GLU A 50 -9.30 5.96 -2.44
N LEU A 51 -9.59 5.47 -1.25
CA LEU A 51 -9.01 4.28 -0.63
C LEU A 51 -10.10 3.24 -0.47
N TYR A 52 -10.02 2.14 -1.21
CA TYR A 52 -10.98 1.05 -1.08
C TYR A 52 -10.38 -0.14 -0.33
N THR A 53 -10.92 -0.48 0.84
CA THR A 53 -10.40 -1.60 1.64
C THR A 53 -10.87 -2.93 1.09
N VAL A 54 -9.95 -3.70 0.49
CA VAL A 54 -10.27 -4.98 -0.14
C VAL A 54 -10.15 -6.16 0.81
N ALA A 55 -9.28 -6.08 1.82
CA ALA A 55 -9.10 -7.14 2.81
C ALA A 55 -8.51 -6.62 4.12
N CYS A 56 -8.83 -7.28 5.24
CA CYS A 56 -8.00 -7.26 6.46
C CYS A 56 -7.62 -8.66 6.91
N ARG A 57 -6.47 -8.76 7.57
CA ARG A 57 -6.04 -9.90 8.38
C ARG A 57 -5.53 -9.42 9.74
N GLY A 58 -5.73 -10.25 10.77
CA GLY A 58 -5.25 -9.99 12.13
C GLY A 58 -6.31 -9.39 13.05
N GLN A 59 -5.86 -8.74 14.13
CA GLN A 59 -6.72 -8.14 15.14
C GLN A 59 -6.92 -6.65 14.83
N CYS A 60 -7.85 -6.34 13.93
CA CYS A 60 -7.98 -4.99 13.37
C CYS A 60 -8.94 -4.06 14.12
N MET A 61 -9.42 -4.49 15.30
CA MET A 61 -10.29 -3.68 16.15
C MET A 61 -9.49 -3.01 17.26
N VAL A 62 -9.27 -1.70 17.14
CA VAL A 62 -8.70 -0.89 18.23
C VAL A 62 -9.82 -0.05 18.84
N ARG A 63 -10.11 -0.28 20.12
CA ARG A 63 -10.97 0.62 20.90
C ARG A 63 -10.09 1.68 21.56
N ASN A 64 -10.20 2.92 21.14
CA ASN A 64 -9.54 4.05 21.78
C ASN A 64 -10.60 5.01 22.35
N GLY A 65 -10.95 4.81 23.63
CA GLY A 65 -12.03 5.56 24.27
C GLY A 65 -13.39 5.30 23.62
N ASN A 66 -14.08 6.38 23.22
CA ASN A 66 -15.37 6.30 22.50
C ASN A 66 -15.21 6.20 20.98
N LEU A 67 -13.98 6.30 20.44
CA LEU A 67 -13.70 6.14 19.02
C LEU A 67 -13.44 4.65 18.76
N THR A 68 -14.34 4.04 17.99
CA THR A 68 -14.12 2.73 17.40
C THR A 68 -13.76 2.97 15.95
N GLY A 69 -12.47 3.15 15.68
CA GLY A 69 -11.93 3.14 14.33
C GLY A 69 -11.49 1.72 14.01
N SER A 70 -12.01 1.14 12.95
CA SER A 70 -11.53 -0.13 12.41
C SER A 70 -10.67 0.25 11.22
N ALA A 71 -9.42 -0.22 11.16
CA ALA A 71 -8.59 -0.02 9.97
C ALA A 71 -9.10 -0.84 8.76
N CYS A 72 -10.28 -1.48 8.90
CA CYS A 72 -10.63 -2.75 8.28
C CYS A 72 -12.12 -2.83 7.97
N ASP A 73 -12.66 -1.67 7.62
CA ASP A 73 -14.00 -1.54 7.11
C ASP A 73 -13.99 -2.01 5.65
N VAL A 74 -13.84 -3.33 5.46
CA VAL A 74 -13.76 -3.98 4.16
C VAL A 74 -15.02 -3.67 3.37
N GLY A 75 -14.85 -3.17 2.15
CA GLY A 75 -15.96 -2.72 1.31
C GLY A 75 -16.32 -1.24 1.46
N GLU A 76 -15.69 -0.52 2.40
CA GLU A 76 -15.83 0.94 2.50
C GLU A 76 -14.80 1.66 1.63
N VAL A 77 -15.16 2.87 1.22
CA VAL A 77 -14.30 3.82 0.51
C VAL A 77 -14.05 5.02 1.42
N ASP A 78 -12.79 5.24 1.75
CA ASP A 78 -12.36 6.48 2.38
C ASP A 78 -11.90 7.48 1.31
N THR A 79 -12.08 8.76 1.59
CA THR A 79 -11.68 9.84 0.68
C THR A 79 -10.81 10.86 1.39
N ALA A 80 -9.81 11.37 0.68
CA ALA A 80 -8.87 12.38 1.17
C ALA A 80 -8.38 13.28 0.04
N ILE A 81 -7.62 14.32 0.40
CA ILE A 81 -6.93 15.19 -0.55
C ILE A 81 -5.43 14.89 -0.43
N LEU A 82 -4.80 14.63 -1.58
CA LEU A 82 -3.39 14.29 -1.67
C LEU A 82 -2.63 15.40 -2.40
N ALA A 83 -1.71 16.08 -1.72
CA ALA A 83 -0.79 17.02 -2.34
C ALA A 83 0.52 16.31 -2.68
N VAL A 84 0.84 16.20 -3.97
CA VAL A 84 2.02 15.52 -4.49
C VAL A 84 3.06 16.54 -4.93
N THR A 85 4.28 16.40 -4.42
CA THR A 85 5.48 17.11 -4.89
C THR A 85 6.43 16.11 -5.51
N GLN A 86 6.76 16.32 -6.79
CA GLN A 86 7.75 15.52 -7.51
C GLN A 86 9.02 16.34 -7.74
N ARG A 87 10.19 15.75 -7.50
CA ARG A 87 11.50 16.34 -7.86
C ARG A 87 12.49 15.26 -8.27
N ASP A 88 12.84 15.24 -9.55
CA ASP A 88 13.88 14.36 -10.10
C ASP A 88 13.72 12.89 -9.67
N GLY A 89 12.49 12.41 -9.75
CA GLY A 89 12.13 11.03 -9.42
C GLY A 89 11.78 10.82 -7.94
N ALA A 90 12.09 11.75 -7.05
CA ALA A 90 11.58 11.73 -5.68
C ALA A 90 10.12 12.19 -5.62
N LEU A 91 9.34 11.56 -4.75
CA LEU A 91 7.96 11.91 -4.40
C LEU A 91 7.87 12.24 -2.91
N ASP A 92 7.17 13.33 -2.61
CA ASP A 92 6.71 13.73 -1.27
C ASP A 92 5.20 13.95 -1.39
N MET A 93 4.39 13.13 -0.72
CA MET A 93 2.94 13.18 -0.76
C MET A 93 2.38 13.49 0.62
N ASP A 94 1.59 14.56 0.69
CA ASP A 94 0.91 15.00 1.91
C ASP A 94 -0.59 14.65 1.80
N ALA A 95 -1.08 13.80 2.71
CA ALA A 95 -2.45 13.29 2.69
C ALA A 95 -3.24 13.83 3.88
N ASP A 96 -3.96 14.93 3.66
CA ASP A 96 -4.73 15.59 4.72
C ASP A 96 -5.91 14.70 5.18
N GLY A 97 -6.07 14.59 6.49
CA GLY A 97 -7.13 13.81 7.12
C GLY A 97 -6.87 12.31 7.25
N LEU A 98 -5.71 11.80 6.83
CA LEU A 98 -5.31 10.40 7.04
C LEU A 98 -4.39 10.23 8.25
N ILE A 99 -4.25 8.97 8.70
CA ILE A 99 -3.27 8.62 9.76
C ILE A 99 -1.83 8.91 9.31
N PHE A 100 -1.57 8.76 8.00
CA PHE A 100 -0.28 9.02 7.39
C PHE A 100 -0.33 10.38 6.70
N GLU A 101 0.07 11.43 7.42
CA GLU A 101 0.10 12.78 6.84
C GLU A 101 1.15 12.91 5.75
N ARG A 102 2.22 12.09 5.77
CA ARG A 102 3.32 12.17 4.80
C ARG A 102 3.75 10.79 4.31
N LEU A 103 3.89 10.67 2.99
CA LEU A 103 4.43 9.52 2.28
C LEU A 103 5.61 9.98 1.41
N ASP A 104 6.73 9.26 1.46
CA ASP A 104 7.93 9.56 0.67
C ASP A 104 8.29 8.37 -0.22
N GLY A 105 8.89 8.61 -1.39
CA GLY A 105 9.38 7.54 -2.26
C GLY A 105 9.78 7.99 -3.66
N GLY A 106 9.48 7.17 -4.65
CA GLY A 106 10.00 7.29 -6.01
C GLY A 106 8.95 7.19 -7.11
N LEU A 107 9.13 7.96 -8.19
CA LEU A 107 8.42 7.84 -9.47
C LEU A 107 9.42 7.47 -10.57
N ASP A 108 9.15 6.39 -11.29
CA ASP A 108 9.92 5.96 -12.45
C ASP A 108 9.49 6.64 -13.75
N ALA A 109 10.39 6.65 -14.73
CA ALA A 109 10.16 7.30 -16.03
C ALA A 109 8.99 6.67 -16.82
N ASP A 110 8.57 5.45 -16.50
CA ASP A 110 7.39 4.78 -17.06
C ASP A 110 6.09 5.11 -16.31
N GLY A 111 6.15 5.96 -15.29
CA GLY A 111 5.02 6.38 -14.47
C GLY A 111 4.71 5.47 -13.29
N ARG A 112 5.51 4.43 -13.04
CA ARG A 112 5.34 3.59 -11.84
C ARG A 112 5.84 4.30 -10.60
N PHE A 113 5.11 4.22 -9.50
CA PHE A 113 5.55 4.79 -8.22
C PHE A 113 5.59 3.73 -7.12
N THR A 114 6.44 3.99 -6.13
CA THR A 114 6.45 3.33 -4.83
C THR A 114 6.63 4.40 -3.77
N VAL A 115 5.72 4.48 -2.79
CA VAL A 115 5.80 5.42 -1.66
C VAL A 115 5.46 4.72 -0.36
N GLY A 116 6.03 5.21 0.73
CA GLY A 116 5.91 4.61 2.05
C GLY A 116 5.71 5.67 3.12
N GLY A 117 4.99 5.30 4.17
CA GLY A 117 4.70 6.16 5.30
C GLY A 117 4.77 5.40 6.61
N TYR A 118 5.15 6.12 7.66
CA TYR A 118 5.25 5.60 9.01
C TYR A 118 4.72 6.62 10.01
N ALA A 119 3.87 6.18 10.91
CA ALA A 119 3.31 7.01 11.98
C ALA A 119 3.38 6.28 13.32
N THR A 120 3.54 7.05 14.40
CA THR A 120 3.45 6.53 15.77
C THR A 120 2.42 7.29 16.57
N ALA A 121 1.74 6.59 17.48
CA ALA A 121 0.84 7.18 18.45
C ALA A 121 1.13 6.62 19.85
N GLN A 122 0.50 7.21 20.87
CA GLN A 122 0.58 6.75 22.26
C GLN A 122 2.02 6.58 22.76
N ALA A 123 2.86 7.60 22.56
CA ALA A 123 4.29 7.58 22.91
C ALA A 123 5.06 6.38 22.29
N GLY A 124 4.68 5.96 21.08
CA GLY A 124 5.31 4.85 20.36
C GLY A 124 4.71 3.48 20.67
N ALA A 125 3.68 3.39 21.51
CA ALA A 125 2.99 2.14 21.80
C ALA A 125 2.16 1.63 20.62
N VAL A 126 1.83 2.50 19.65
CA VAL A 126 1.16 2.15 18.41
C VAL A 126 2.01 2.60 17.23
N ILE A 127 2.23 1.67 16.31
CA ILE A 127 2.97 1.86 15.07
C ILE A 127 2.03 1.56 13.91
N ALA A 128 1.94 2.48 12.96
CA ALA A 128 1.27 2.28 11.68
C ALA A 128 2.27 2.49 10.55
N MET A 129 2.16 1.66 9.51
CA MET A 129 3.00 1.68 8.31
C MET A 129 2.11 1.50 7.09
N VAL A 130 2.46 2.13 5.99
CA VAL A 130 1.83 1.93 4.69
C VAL A 130 2.89 1.88 3.60
N LEU A 131 2.76 0.93 2.68
CA LEU A 131 3.53 0.87 1.44
C LEU A 131 2.53 0.86 0.28
N ALA A 132 2.69 1.79 -0.65
CA ALA A 132 1.83 1.95 -1.81
C ALA A 132 2.64 1.84 -3.09
N ASP A 133 2.11 1.09 -4.05
CA ASP A 133 2.68 0.91 -5.37
C ASP A 133 1.61 1.14 -6.44
N GLY A 134 1.98 1.75 -7.56
CA GLY A 134 1.00 2.01 -8.61
C GLY A 134 1.55 2.70 -9.84
N ALA A 135 0.65 3.36 -10.56
CA ALA A 135 0.94 4.23 -11.69
C ALA A 135 0.41 5.64 -11.40
N LEU A 136 1.23 6.66 -11.68
CA LEU A 136 0.95 8.07 -11.45
C LEU A 136 1.24 8.86 -12.74
N THR A 137 0.27 9.68 -13.16
CA THR A 137 0.38 10.59 -14.30
C THR A 137 0.03 12.03 -13.90
N ALA A 138 0.11 12.94 -14.86
CA ALA A 138 -0.30 14.34 -14.66
C ALA A 138 -1.81 14.51 -14.47
N GLU A 139 -2.61 13.47 -14.65
CA GLU A 139 -4.07 13.48 -14.61
C GLU A 139 -4.64 12.71 -13.41
N GLY A 140 -3.91 11.74 -12.87
CA GLY A 140 -4.39 10.88 -11.79
C GLY A 140 -3.41 9.77 -11.41
N PHE A 141 -3.85 8.89 -10.52
CA PHE A 141 -3.12 7.68 -10.17
C PHE A 141 -4.06 6.50 -9.91
N THR A 142 -3.50 5.30 -9.99
CA THR A 142 -4.13 4.05 -9.57
C THR A 142 -3.07 3.17 -8.94
N GLY A 143 -3.42 2.40 -7.93
CA GLY A 143 -2.46 1.49 -7.30
C GLY A 143 -3.07 0.60 -6.25
N THR A 144 -2.20 -0.01 -5.47
CA THR A 144 -2.54 -0.77 -4.28
C THR A 144 -1.69 -0.29 -3.13
N ALA A 145 -2.19 -0.41 -1.90
CA ALA A 145 -1.37 -0.26 -0.72
C ALA A 145 -1.58 -1.40 0.26
N THR A 146 -0.51 -1.76 0.95
CA THR A 146 -0.58 -2.59 2.15
C THR A 146 -0.35 -1.68 3.34
N GLN A 147 -1.28 -1.68 4.27
CA GLN A 147 -1.17 -0.98 5.55
C GLN A 147 -1.01 -2.00 6.66
N ARG A 148 -0.06 -1.79 7.58
CA ARG A 148 0.05 -2.54 8.82
C ARG A 148 0.00 -1.62 10.02
N ALA A 149 -0.83 -1.94 10.99
CA ALA A 149 -0.80 -1.30 12.30
C ALA A 149 -0.65 -2.34 13.39
N HIS A 150 0.27 -2.09 14.32
CA HIS A 150 0.48 -2.97 15.46
C HIS A 150 0.88 -2.17 16.70
N GLY A 151 0.65 -2.74 17.87
CA GLY A 151 0.96 -2.08 19.13
C GLY A 151 0.11 -2.57 20.28
N SER A 152 0.06 -1.75 21.33
CA SER A 152 -0.78 -1.98 22.50
C SER A 152 -1.56 -0.73 22.86
N ALA A 153 -2.87 -0.88 23.07
CA ALA A 153 -3.75 0.20 23.49
C ALA A 153 -4.72 -0.31 24.57
N SER A 154 -4.85 0.43 25.67
CA SER A 154 -5.73 0.06 26.79
C SER A 154 -5.47 -1.36 27.36
N GLY A 155 -4.22 -1.83 27.30
CA GLY A 155 -3.83 -3.17 27.75
C GLY A 155 -4.19 -4.31 26.79
N LEU A 156 -4.59 -3.99 25.56
CA LEU A 156 -4.82 -4.96 24.50
C LEU A 156 -3.78 -4.76 23.40
N ASP A 157 -3.08 -5.84 23.06
CA ASP A 157 -2.20 -5.87 21.90
C ASP A 157 -3.02 -6.09 20.64
N PHE A 158 -2.57 -5.49 19.55
CA PHE A 158 -3.16 -5.69 18.22
C PHE A 158 -2.07 -5.71 17.17
N ASP A 159 -2.33 -6.44 16.09
CA ASP A 159 -1.53 -6.47 14.87
C ASP A 159 -2.50 -6.76 13.72
N CYS A 160 -2.63 -5.80 12.82
CA CYS A 160 -3.54 -5.87 11.69
C CYS A 160 -2.85 -5.44 10.41
N THR A 161 -3.23 -6.09 9.32
CA THR A 161 -2.81 -5.75 7.97
C THR A 161 -4.05 -5.56 7.11
N ALA A 162 -4.16 -4.39 6.48
CA ALA A 162 -5.19 -4.07 5.51
C ALA A 162 -4.56 -3.99 4.11
N GLU A 163 -5.30 -4.47 3.12
CA GLU A 163 -4.98 -4.31 1.70
C GLU A 163 -5.97 -3.30 1.12
N LEU A 164 -5.46 -2.34 0.36
CA LEU A 164 -6.18 -1.19 -0.16
C LEU A 164 -5.99 -1.12 -1.68
N GLU A 165 -7.05 -0.78 -2.40
CA GLU A 165 -6.98 -0.26 -3.76
C GLU A 165 -7.00 1.27 -3.71
N LEU A 166 -6.18 1.90 -4.55
CA LEU A 166 -6.00 3.34 -4.61
C LEU A 166 -6.46 3.87 -5.94
N THR A 167 -7.26 4.93 -5.94
CA THR A 167 -7.54 5.73 -7.13
C THR A 167 -7.48 7.22 -6.81
N GLY A 168 -7.08 8.02 -7.79
CA GLY A 168 -7.10 9.46 -7.65
C GLY A 168 -7.03 10.19 -8.98
N ARG A 169 -7.52 11.42 -8.98
CA ARG A 169 -7.66 12.33 -10.11
C ARG A 169 -7.17 13.69 -9.67
N ARG A 170 -6.46 14.35 -10.58
CA ARG A 170 -5.94 15.68 -10.31
C ARG A 170 -7.07 16.70 -10.22
N LEU A 171 -7.03 17.51 -9.16
CA LEU A 171 -7.89 18.67 -8.99
C LEU A 171 -7.39 19.81 -9.90
N ARG A 172 -8.32 20.50 -10.55
CA ARG A 172 -8.03 21.58 -11.49
C ARG A 172 -7.82 22.92 -10.81
#